data_AF-A0A423II81-F1
#
_entry.id   AF-A0A423II81-F1
#
_cell.length_a   1.000
_cell.length_b   1.000
_cell.length_c   1.000
_cell.angle_alpha   90.00
_cell.angle_beta   90.00
_cell.angle_gamma   90.00
#
_symmetry.space_group_name_H-M   'P 1'
#
loop_
_entity.id
_entity.type
_entity.pdbx_description
1 polymer ?
#
loop_
_entity_poly.entity_id
_entity_poly.type
_entity_poly.pdbx_seq_one_letter_code
_entity_poly.pdbx_strand_id
1 'polypeptide(L)'
;MHTFTHGDTTVVFTVLSGEVVGSEKLSETRVTSTGGVHVNGKDSEVTPVRISSVSIITHEFWVKTPDGVEHDVKLRGVDIPLRTGQEVSLISALKKDGSPLHTILQNHTASKRWVLRDANALHTELELAPFNWKTVMIVSGLCVAGLATGGLGILAGAGYFCYAWYQGSQRKKLLVSDLNAYIDKLDTQAGNRSRAPSPAHVVQPSAQVELFVEADVVIEEESPVDEAKAVQSSVDTPAQSPALNSDSVRRALSRNL
;
A
#
# COMPACT_ATOMS: atom_id res chain seq x y z
N MET A 1 11.72 -10.56 9.97
CA MET A 1 10.30 -10.95 10.20
C MET A 1 9.91 -10.51 11.60
N HIS A 2 8.71 -9.98 11.77
CA HIS A 2 8.21 -9.40 13.01
C HIS A 2 6.89 -10.07 13.40
N THR A 3 6.82 -10.67 14.59
CA THR A 3 5.62 -11.41 15.01
C THR A 3 4.80 -10.56 15.97
N PHE A 4 3.51 -10.42 15.67
CA PHE A 4 2.49 -9.84 16.54
C PHE A 4 1.61 -10.95 17.10
N THR A 5 1.48 -11.01 18.42
CA THR A 5 0.62 -11.98 19.12
C THR A 5 -0.36 -11.23 20.00
N HIS A 6 -1.66 -11.48 19.82
CA HIS A 6 -2.73 -10.94 20.65
C HIS A 6 -3.77 -12.01 20.96
N GLY A 7 -3.82 -12.47 22.22
CA GLY A 7 -4.60 -13.65 22.62
C GLY A 7 -4.14 -14.90 21.85
N ASP A 8 -5.08 -15.58 21.20
CA ASP A 8 -4.80 -16.79 20.39
C ASP A 8 -4.40 -16.48 18.94
N THR A 9 -4.23 -15.21 18.60
CA THR A 9 -4.01 -14.75 17.23
C THR A 9 -2.56 -14.35 17.02
N THR A 10 -1.92 -14.93 16.00
CA THR A 10 -0.56 -14.61 15.59
C THR A 10 -0.54 -14.11 14.16
N VAL A 11 0.06 -12.94 13.94
CA VAL A 11 0.28 -12.34 12.62
C VAL A 11 1.76 -12.09 12.43
N VAL A 12 2.32 -12.52 11.30
CA VAL A 12 3.71 -12.27 10.94
C VAL A 12 3.78 -11.10 9.97
N PHE A 13 4.65 -10.16 10.24
CA PHE A 13 4.92 -8.99 9.40
C PHE A 13 6.31 -9.07 8.78
N THR A 14 6.42 -8.56 7.56
CA THR A 14 7.66 -8.33 6.83
C THR A 14 7.78 -6.85 6.51
N VAL A 15 9.02 -6.35 6.53
CA VAL A 15 9.34 -4.97 6.14
C VAL A 15 10.34 -5.07 5.00
N LEU A 16 9.96 -4.53 3.86
CA LEU A 16 10.82 -4.39 2.68
C LEU A 16 11.23 -2.92 2.60
N SER A 17 12.52 -2.63 2.80
CA SER A 17 13.09 -1.29 2.70
C SER A 17 14.14 -1.22 1.62
N GLY A 18 14.17 -0.11 0.89
CA GLY A 18 15.21 0.17 -0.09
C GLY A 18 14.79 1.24 -1.10
N GLU A 19 15.58 1.35 -2.16
CA GLU A 19 15.41 2.34 -3.20
C GLU A 19 14.45 1.83 -4.29
N VAL A 20 13.51 2.67 -4.71
CA VAL A 20 12.69 2.38 -5.89
C VAL A 20 13.55 2.49 -7.14
N VAL A 21 13.69 1.39 -7.89
CA VAL A 21 14.50 1.36 -9.14
C VAL A 21 13.65 1.49 -10.40
N GLY A 22 12.38 1.07 -10.34
CA GLY A 22 11.44 1.16 -11.45
C GLY A 22 10.02 1.33 -10.97
N SER A 23 9.18 2.01 -11.75
CA SER A 23 7.76 2.18 -11.43
C SER A 23 6.90 2.32 -12.68
N GLU A 24 5.83 1.53 -12.73
CA GLU A 24 4.89 1.46 -13.83
C GLU A 24 3.45 1.51 -13.33
N LYS A 25 2.56 2.17 -14.09
CA LYS A 25 1.14 2.24 -13.77
C LYS A 25 0.32 1.80 -14.96
N LEU A 26 -0.57 0.85 -14.71
CA LEU A 26 -1.54 0.35 -15.67
C LEU A 26 -2.95 0.72 -15.18
N SER A 27 -3.79 1.22 -16.08
CA SER A 27 -5.22 1.42 -15.80
C SER A 27 -6.05 0.38 -16.56
N GLU A 28 -6.82 -0.43 -15.83
CA GLU A 28 -7.76 -1.40 -16.39
C GLU A 28 -9.18 -0.82 -16.28
N THR A 29 -9.86 -0.63 -17.41
CA THR A 29 -11.28 -0.23 -17.41
C THR A 29 -12.18 -1.43 -17.72
N ARG A 30 -13.05 -1.78 -16.79
CA ARG A 30 -14.11 -2.77 -16.98
C ARG A 30 -15.41 -2.07 -17.32
N VAL A 31 -16.13 -2.58 -18.31
CA VAL A 31 -17.44 -2.07 -18.73
C VAL A 31 -18.44 -3.21 -18.62
N THR A 32 -19.52 -2.97 -17.87
CA THR A 32 -20.63 -3.90 -17.72
C THR A 32 -21.88 -3.22 -18.26
N SER A 33 -22.60 -3.91 -19.15
CA SER A 33 -23.88 -3.47 -19.67
C SER A 33 -24.97 -4.42 -19.18
N THR A 34 -26.10 -3.86 -18.75
CA THR A 34 -27.30 -4.60 -18.34
C THR A 34 -28.53 -3.97 -18.98
N GLY A 35 -29.59 -4.75 -19.20
CA GLY A 35 -30.78 -4.29 -19.94
C GLY A 35 -30.71 -4.58 -21.44
N GLY A 36 -31.63 -4.02 -22.23
CA GLY A 36 -31.77 -4.34 -23.65
C GLY A 36 -32.56 -5.63 -23.94
N VAL A 37 -33.21 -6.20 -22.92
CA VAL A 37 -34.07 -7.38 -23.05
C VAL A 37 -35.53 -6.93 -23.11
N HIS A 38 -36.33 -7.54 -24.00
CA HIS A 38 -37.76 -7.29 -24.11
C HIS A 38 -38.50 -7.70 -22.83
N VAL A 39 -39.37 -6.83 -22.34
CA VAL A 39 -40.22 -7.10 -21.18
C VAL A 39 -41.45 -7.87 -21.68
N ASN A 40 -41.69 -9.07 -21.13
CA ASN A 40 -42.87 -9.90 -21.44
C ASN A 40 -43.09 -10.26 -22.93
N GLY A 41 -42.03 -10.39 -23.73
CA GLY A 41 -42.13 -10.86 -25.13
C GLY A 41 -42.96 -9.96 -26.06
N LYS A 42 -43.23 -8.71 -25.66
CA LYS A 42 -43.83 -7.69 -26.53
C LYS A 42 -42.71 -6.89 -27.18
N ASP A 43 -42.74 -6.78 -28.51
CA ASP A 43 -41.71 -6.12 -29.32
C ASP A 43 -41.54 -4.61 -29.05
N SER A 44 -42.41 -4.00 -28.24
CA SER A 44 -42.43 -2.55 -28.00
C SER A 44 -41.86 -2.09 -26.66
N GLU A 45 -41.58 -2.99 -25.72
CA GLU A 45 -41.10 -2.62 -24.38
C GLU A 45 -39.77 -3.30 -24.08
N VAL A 46 -38.71 -2.51 -23.98
CA VAL A 46 -37.34 -2.98 -23.75
C VAL A 46 -36.85 -2.44 -22.41
N THR A 47 -36.21 -3.30 -21.62
CA THR A 47 -35.55 -2.87 -20.38
C THR A 47 -34.49 -1.81 -20.68
N PRO A 48 -34.42 -0.71 -19.90
CA PRO A 48 -33.45 0.35 -20.14
C PRO A 48 -32.03 -0.19 -20.05
N VAL A 49 -31.20 0.13 -21.04
CA VAL A 49 -29.78 -0.23 -21.03
C VAL A 49 -29.07 0.62 -19.96
N ARG A 50 -28.46 -0.04 -18.99
CA ARG A 50 -27.59 0.56 -17.98
C ARG A 50 -26.16 0.13 -18.25
N ILE A 51 -25.32 1.10 -18.56
CA ILE A 51 -23.88 0.94 -18.71
C ILE A 51 -23.23 1.40 -17.42
N SER A 52 -22.45 0.54 -16.80
CA SER A 52 -21.57 0.88 -15.69
C SER A 52 -20.11 0.60 -16.09
N SER A 53 -19.21 1.47 -15.68
CA SER A 53 -17.78 1.29 -15.91
C SER A 53 -17.01 1.50 -14.62
N VAL A 54 -15.99 0.67 -14.41
CA VAL A 54 -15.08 0.74 -13.26
C VAL A 54 -13.66 0.73 -13.79
N SER A 55 -12.90 1.78 -13.49
CA SER A 55 -11.46 1.85 -13.78
C SER A 55 -10.66 1.50 -12.54
N ILE A 56 -9.69 0.60 -12.67
CA ILE A 56 -8.83 0.11 -11.59
C ILE A 56 -7.38 0.35 -11.99
N ILE A 57 -6.67 1.11 -11.18
CA ILE A 57 -5.24 1.34 -11.37
C ILE A 57 -4.47 0.21 -10.70
N THR A 58 -3.57 -0.43 -11.43
CA THR A 58 -2.55 -1.34 -10.92
C THR A 58 -1.21 -0.62 -10.99
N HIS A 59 -0.58 -0.43 -9.84
CA HIS A 59 0.72 0.22 -9.70
C HIS A 59 1.76 -0.83 -9.37
N GLU A 60 2.72 -1.03 -10.27
CA GLU A 60 3.85 -1.94 -10.11
C GLU A 60 5.12 -1.13 -9.91
N PHE A 61 5.98 -1.55 -8.99
CA PHE A 61 7.29 -0.94 -8.80
C PHE A 61 8.28 -1.95 -8.23
N TRP A 62 9.56 -1.68 -8.46
CA TRP A 62 10.67 -2.51 -8.03
C TRP A 62 11.44 -1.80 -6.92
N VAL A 63 11.72 -2.51 -5.83
CA VAL A 63 12.50 -2.00 -4.70
C VAL A 63 13.80 -2.78 -4.61
N LYS A 64 14.92 -2.08 -4.68
CA LYS A 64 16.25 -2.63 -4.47
C LYS A 64 16.65 -2.47 -3.01
N THR A 65 16.81 -3.60 -2.33
CA THR A 65 17.27 -3.65 -0.94
C THR A 65 18.74 -3.25 -0.82
N PRO A 66 19.22 -2.86 0.38
CA PRO A 66 20.63 -2.60 0.63
C PRO A 66 21.56 -3.76 0.28
N ASP A 67 21.03 -4.99 0.34
CA ASP A 67 21.74 -6.22 -0.05
C ASP A 67 21.89 -6.37 -1.58
N GLY A 68 21.34 -5.43 -2.35
CA GLY A 68 21.38 -5.39 -3.81
C GLY A 68 20.30 -6.22 -4.50
N VAL A 69 19.43 -6.89 -3.74
CA VAL A 69 18.34 -7.73 -4.26
C VAL A 69 17.13 -6.86 -4.61
N GLU A 70 16.59 -7.07 -5.81
CA GLU A 70 15.39 -6.39 -6.29
C GLU A 70 14.13 -7.23 -6.01
N HIS A 71 13.09 -6.55 -5.55
CA HIS A 71 11.78 -7.13 -5.24
C HIS A 71 10.69 -6.41 -6.02
N ASP A 72 9.81 -7.17 -6.68
CA ASP A 72 8.62 -6.64 -7.33
C ASP A 72 7.51 -6.40 -6.31
N VAL A 73 6.83 -5.26 -6.44
CA VAL A 73 5.68 -4.89 -5.62
C VAL A 73 4.54 -4.49 -6.53
N LYS A 74 3.38 -5.14 -6.33
CA LYS A 74 2.17 -4.89 -7.13
C LYS A 74 1.02 -4.46 -6.23
N LEU A 75 0.58 -3.22 -6.41
CA LEU A 75 -0.53 -2.63 -5.67
C LEU A 75 -1.71 -2.44 -6.61
N ARG A 76 -2.91 -2.82 -6.16
CA ARG A 76 -4.14 -2.70 -6.96
C ARG A 76 -5.13 -1.75 -6.31
N GLY A 77 -5.73 -0.87 -7.11
CA GLY A 77 -6.72 0.11 -6.69
C GLY A 77 -6.14 1.32 -5.97
N VAL A 78 -4.81 1.50 -5.95
CA VAL A 78 -4.14 2.60 -5.28
C VAL A 78 -3.25 3.34 -6.28
N ASP A 79 -3.37 4.66 -6.31
CA ASP A 79 -2.51 5.54 -7.11
C ASP A 79 -1.49 6.25 -6.21
N ILE A 80 -0.27 5.74 -6.18
CA ILE A 80 0.81 6.28 -5.35
C ILE A 80 1.83 6.99 -6.25
N PRO A 81 2.14 8.28 -6.04
CA PRO A 81 3.21 8.94 -6.79
C PRO A 81 4.57 8.49 -6.26
N LEU A 82 5.12 7.43 -6.84
CA LEU A 82 6.50 6.97 -6.63
C LEU A 82 7.37 7.31 -7.84
N ARG A 83 8.63 7.62 -7.59
CA ARG A 83 9.65 7.84 -8.61
C ARG A 83 10.88 7.01 -8.30
N THR A 84 11.62 6.63 -9.34
CA THR A 84 12.93 6.01 -9.21
C THR A 84 13.87 6.90 -8.37
N GLY A 85 14.72 6.30 -7.55
CA GLY A 85 15.63 6.98 -6.63
C GLY A 85 15.03 7.34 -5.27
N GLN A 86 13.76 7.01 -5.02
CA GLN A 86 13.12 7.28 -3.73
C GLN A 86 13.33 6.11 -2.77
N GLU A 87 13.73 6.42 -1.55
CA GLU A 87 13.86 5.46 -0.46
C GLU A 87 12.48 5.19 0.15
N VAL A 88 12.07 3.92 0.17
CA VAL A 88 10.76 3.49 0.66
C VAL A 88 10.85 2.35 1.66
N SER A 89 9.85 2.25 2.52
CA SER A 89 9.60 1.08 3.36
C SER A 89 8.17 0.59 3.18
N LEU A 90 8.03 -0.68 2.84
CA LEU A 90 6.76 -1.36 2.67
C LEU A 90 6.58 -2.37 3.80
N ILE A 91 5.55 -2.17 4.60
CA ILE A 91 5.14 -3.10 5.65
C ILE A 91 4.07 -4.01 5.07
N SER A 92 4.25 -5.31 5.24
CA SER A 92 3.30 -6.33 4.77
C SER A 92 3.01 -7.33 5.88
N ALA A 93 1.76 -7.74 6.01
CA ALA A 93 1.37 -8.86 6.86
C ALA A 93 1.33 -10.14 6.01
N LEU A 94 1.83 -11.25 6.53
CA LEU A 94 1.77 -12.54 5.85
C LEU A 94 0.44 -13.21 6.16
N LYS A 95 -0.26 -13.64 5.11
CA LYS A 95 -1.41 -14.53 5.22
C LYS A 95 -0.93 -15.95 5.57
N LYS A 96 -1.88 -16.82 5.97
CA LYS A 96 -1.62 -18.24 6.26
C LYS A 96 -1.08 -19.01 5.06
N ASP A 97 -1.38 -18.54 3.84
CA ASP A 97 -0.89 -19.07 2.58
C ASP A 97 0.53 -18.57 2.21
N GLY A 98 1.11 -17.68 3.01
CA GLY A 98 2.41 -17.05 2.76
C GLY A 98 2.37 -15.83 1.84
N SER A 99 1.21 -15.47 1.29
CA SER A 99 1.10 -14.29 0.43
C SER A 99 1.21 -12.99 1.25
N PRO A 100 1.98 -12.00 0.77
CA PRO A 100 2.13 -10.72 1.46
C PRO A 100 0.89 -9.85 1.25
N LEU A 101 0.36 -9.35 2.35
CA LEU A 101 -0.72 -8.38 2.37
C LEU A 101 -0.14 -7.01 2.73
N HIS A 102 0.09 -6.19 1.72
CA HIS A 102 0.69 -4.87 1.87
C HIS A 102 -0.20 -3.92 2.69
N THR A 103 0.31 -3.40 3.81
CA THR A 103 -0.47 -2.56 4.75
C THR A 103 -0.14 -1.09 4.62
N ILE A 104 1.12 -0.73 4.81
CA ILE A 104 1.61 0.66 4.78
C ILE A 104 2.81 0.75 3.86
N LEU A 105 2.83 1.80 3.06
CA LEU A 105 4.00 2.24 2.31
C LEU A 105 4.41 3.62 2.82
N GLN A 106 5.65 3.72 3.28
CA GLN A 106 6.29 4.96 3.68
C GLN A 106 7.33 5.33 2.63
N ASN A 107 7.27 6.57 2.14
CA ASN A 107 8.33 7.14 1.31
C ASN A 107 9.11 8.14 2.14
N HIS A 108 10.35 7.78 2.43
CA HIS A 108 11.26 8.56 3.27
C HIS A 108 11.75 9.80 2.55
N THR A 109 11.99 9.71 1.24
CA THR A 109 12.41 10.84 0.40
C THR A 109 11.34 11.93 0.31
N ALA A 110 10.07 11.53 0.13
CA ALA A 110 8.94 12.46 0.04
C ALA A 110 8.28 12.76 1.39
N SER A 111 8.74 12.14 2.49
CA SER A 111 8.14 12.22 3.82
C SER A 111 6.62 11.98 3.83
N LYS A 112 6.17 11.05 2.98
CA LYS A 112 4.74 10.77 2.77
C LYS A 112 4.42 9.32 3.07
N ARG A 113 3.28 9.10 3.73
CA ARG A 113 2.78 7.79 4.14
C ARG A 113 1.48 7.49 3.41
N TRP A 114 1.35 6.28 2.88
CA TRP A 114 0.11 5.76 2.34
C TRP A 114 -0.31 4.53 3.12
N VAL A 115 -1.58 4.51 3.53
CA VAL A 115 -2.20 3.35 4.15
C VAL A 115 -2.93 2.61 3.02
N LEU A 116 -2.42 1.44 2.66
CA LEU A 116 -3.00 0.61 1.61
C LEU A 116 -4.14 -0.23 2.18
N ARG A 117 -3.95 -0.72 3.41
CA ARG A 117 -4.93 -1.54 4.12
C ARG A 117 -4.91 -1.20 5.60
N ASP A 118 -6.08 -0.82 6.11
CA ASP A 118 -6.30 -0.60 7.54
C ASP A 118 -6.32 -1.91 8.32
N ALA A 119 -6.09 -1.85 9.63
CA ALA A 119 -6.20 -3.00 10.52
C ALA A 119 -7.57 -3.71 10.46
N ASN A 120 -8.66 -3.00 10.13
CA ASN A 120 -9.97 -3.63 9.95
C ASN A 120 -10.05 -4.50 8.69
N ALA A 121 -9.44 -4.04 7.59
CA ALA A 121 -9.30 -4.83 6.37
C ALA A 121 -8.36 -6.03 6.62
N LEU A 122 -7.28 -5.81 7.39
CA LEU A 122 -6.36 -6.88 7.79
C LEU A 122 -7.06 -7.95 8.63
N HIS A 123 -7.82 -7.53 9.63
CA HIS A 123 -8.59 -8.45 10.49
C HIS A 123 -9.56 -9.31 9.67
N THR A 124 -10.23 -8.70 8.70
CA THR A 124 -11.20 -9.39 7.83
C THR A 124 -10.50 -10.37 6.89
N GLU A 125 -9.38 -9.97 6.26
CA GLU A 125 -8.68 -10.82 5.29
C GLU A 125 -7.76 -11.88 5.88
N LEU A 126 -7.25 -11.67 7.11
CA LEU A 126 -6.50 -12.69 7.83
C LEU A 126 -7.42 -13.60 8.68
N GLU A 127 -8.73 -13.35 8.65
CA GLU A 127 -9.74 -14.12 9.39
C GLU A 127 -9.40 -14.22 10.90
N LEU A 128 -8.90 -13.15 11.48
CA LEU A 128 -8.34 -13.15 12.84
C LEU A 128 -9.40 -13.41 13.93
N ALA A 129 -10.69 -13.31 13.61
CA ALA A 129 -11.78 -13.72 14.49
C ALA A 129 -12.72 -14.70 13.75
N PRO A 130 -12.52 -16.02 13.89
CA PRO A 130 -13.49 -16.98 13.38
C PRO A 130 -14.84 -16.76 14.06
N PHE A 131 -15.91 -16.93 13.29
CA PHE A 131 -17.27 -16.86 13.79
C PHE A 131 -17.48 -17.95 14.85
N ASN A 132 -17.80 -17.55 16.08
CA ASN A 132 -17.96 -18.47 17.20
C ASN A 132 -19.28 -19.26 17.08
N TRP A 133 -19.26 -20.37 16.35
CA TRP A 133 -20.41 -21.27 16.20
C TRP A 133 -20.99 -21.75 17.54
N LYS A 134 -20.16 -21.83 18.58
CA LYS A 134 -20.58 -22.14 19.95
C LYS A 134 -21.65 -21.16 20.47
N THR A 135 -21.50 -19.86 20.19
CA THR A 135 -22.48 -18.84 20.59
C THR A 135 -23.81 -19.04 19.86
N VAL A 136 -23.77 -19.38 18.57
CA VAL A 136 -24.97 -19.68 17.78
C VAL A 136 -25.69 -20.91 18.32
N MET A 137 -24.94 -21.96 18.66
CA MET A 137 -25.50 -23.18 19.25
C MET A 137 -26.17 -22.93 20.61
N ILE A 138 -25.54 -22.12 21.48
CA ILE A 138 -26.11 -21.75 22.79
C ILE A 138 -27.40 -20.93 22.62
N VAL A 139 -27.39 -19.92 21.74
CA VAL A 139 -28.57 -19.07 21.48
C VAL A 139 -29.70 -19.89 20.86
N SER A 140 -29.38 -20.76 19.89
CA SER A 140 -30.35 -21.67 19.28
C SER A 140 -30.99 -22.59 20.33
N GLY A 141 -30.18 -23.18 21.21
CA GLY A 141 -30.68 -24.03 22.30
C GLY A 141 -31.62 -23.29 23.25
N LEU A 142 -31.26 -22.06 23.65
CA LEU A 142 -32.08 -21.24 24.54
C LEU A 142 -33.41 -20.82 23.89
N CYS A 143 -33.39 -20.46 22.60
CA CYS A 143 -34.60 -20.11 21.85
C CYS A 143 -35.57 -21.29 21.74
N VAL A 144 -35.06 -22.49 21.43
CA VAL A 144 -35.90 -23.70 21.34
C VAL A 144 -36.51 -24.07 22.69
N ALA A 145 -35.73 -24.01 23.78
CA ALA A 145 -36.24 -24.21 25.14
C ALA A 145 -37.26 -23.13 25.55
N GLY A 146 -37.08 -21.89 25.06
CA GLY A 146 -37.98 -20.77 25.29
C GLY A 146 -39.36 -20.92 24.67
N LEU A 147 -39.46 -21.55 23.50
CA LEU A 147 -40.74 -21.84 22.85
C LEU A 147 -41.60 -22.81 23.67
N ALA A 148 -40.97 -23.77 24.36
CA ALA A 148 -41.67 -24.72 25.23
C ALA A 148 -42.11 -24.12 26.58
N THR A 149 -41.52 -22.99 27.01
CA THR A 149 -41.70 -22.41 28.36
C THR A 149 -42.39 -21.05 28.35
N GLY A 150 -43.12 -20.71 27.27
CA GLY A 150 -43.89 -19.46 27.20
C GLY A 150 -43.05 -18.20 26.94
N GLY A 151 -41.90 -18.32 26.28
CA GLY A 151 -41.13 -17.19 25.76
C GLY A 151 -39.97 -16.69 26.63
N LEU A 152 -39.84 -17.18 27.88
CA LEU A 152 -38.74 -16.78 28.77
C LEU A 152 -37.34 -17.11 28.21
N GLY A 153 -37.18 -18.27 27.57
CA GLY A 153 -35.90 -18.65 26.94
C GLY A 153 -35.54 -17.79 25.73
N ILE A 154 -36.51 -17.15 25.07
CA ILE A 154 -36.25 -16.22 23.97
C ILE A 154 -35.63 -14.92 24.50
N LEU A 155 -36.14 -14.39 25.61
CA LEU A 155 -35.57 -13.20 26.26
C LEU A 155 -34.15 -13.45 26.77
N ALA A 156 -33.93 -14.61 27.40
CA ALA A 156 -32.59 -14.99 27.85
C ALA A 156 -31.63 -15.24 26.68
N GLY A 157 -32.12 -15.82 25.57
CA GLY A 157 -31.34 -16.05 24.36
C GLY A 157 -30.94 -14.74 23.68
N ALA A 158 -31.88 -13.79 23.56
CA ALA A 158 -31.63 -12.45 23.06
C ALA A 158 -30.64 -11.68 23.94
N GLY A 159 -30.79 -11.73 25.26
CA GLY A 159 -29.86 -11.10 26.20
C GLY A 159 -28.44 -11.66 26.09
N TYR A 160 -28.29 -12.99 26.04
CA TYR A 160 -26.99 -13.63 25.85
C TYR A 160 -26.37 -13.31 24.49
N PHE A 161 -27.19 -13.29 23.42
CA PHE A 161 -26.74 -12.90 22.09
C PHE A 161 -26.22 -11.46 22.06
N CYS A 162 -26.97 -10.51 22.65
CA CYS A 162 -26.53 -9.11 22.77
C CYS A 162 -25.23 -9.00 23.58
N TYR A 163 -25.11 -9.72 24.69
CA TYR A 163 -23.87 -9.75 25.49
C TYR A 163 -22.69 -10.31 24.68
N ALA A 164 -22.87 -11.44 24.01
CA ALA A 164 -21.83 -12.07 23.21
C ALA A 164 -21.42 -11.22 22.00
N TRP A 165 -22.37 -10.56 21.34
CA TRP A 165 -22.09 -9.60 20.27
C TRP A 165 -21.30 -8.42 20.81
N TYR A 166 -21.75 -7.82 21.92
CA TYR A 166 -21.06 -6.69 22.54
C TYR A 166 -19.63 -7.06 22.93
N GLN A 167 -19.44 -8.17 23.62
CA GLN A 167 -18.11 -8.66 24.01
C GLN A 167 -17.24 -8.96 22.78
N GLY A 168 -17.80 -9.60 21.75
CA GLY A 168 -17.10 -9.86 20.49
C GLY A 168 -16.69 -8.58 19.76
N SER A 169 -17.54 -7.56 19.76
CA SER A 169 -17.24 -6.25 19.17
C SER A 169 -16.11 -5.55 19.92
N GLN A 170 -16.12 -5.58 21.27
CA GLN A 170 -15.06 -4.98 22.06
C GLN A 170 -13.70 -5.67 21.85
N ARG A 171 -13.67 -7.01 21.79
CA ARG A 171 -12.44 -7.75 21.47
C ARG A 171 -11.88 -7.38 20.10
N LYS A 172 -12.74 -7.21 19.09
CA LYS A 172 -12.34 -6.75 17.76
C LYS A 172 -11.75 -5.34 17.80
N LYS A 173 -12.37 -4.42 18.54
CA LYS A 173 -11.87 -3.04 18.69
C LYS A 173 -10.47 -3.01 19.33
N LEU A 174 -10.27 -3.78 20.40
CA LEU A 174 -8.97 -3.89 21.08
C LEU A 174 -7.91 -4.48 20.14
N LEU A 175 -8.21 -5.58 19.48
CA LEU A 175 -7.28 -6.21 18.53
C LEU A 175 -6.90 -5.24 17.39
N VAL A 176 -7.87 -4.55 16.81
CA VAL A 176 -7.62 -3.56 15.74
C VAL A 176 -6.77 -2.39 16.25
N SER A 177 -7.01 -1.93 17.48
CA SER A 177 -6.22 -0.88 18.11
C SER A 177 -4.77 -1.31 18.33
N ASP A 178 -4.57 -2.50 18.91
CA ASP A 178 -3.23 -3.03 19.20
C ASP A 178 -2.46 -3.34 17.92
N LEU A 179 -3.16 -3.83 16.89
CA LEU A 179 -2.61 -4.08 15.58
C LEU A 179 -2.16 -2.77 14.90
N ASN A 180 -2.98 -1.72 14.97
CA ASN A 180 -2.59 -0.39 14.48
C ASN A 180 -1.37 0.15 15.23
N ALA A 181 -1.36 0.05 16.56
CA ALA A 181 -0.22 0.48 17.37
C ALA A 181 1.07 -0.29 17.03
N TYR A 182 0.95 -1.59 16.73
CA TYR A 182 2.08 -2.40 16.30
C TYR A 182 2.57 -2.02 14.90
N ILE A 183 1.66 -1.77 13.96
CA ILE A 183 2.00 -1.28 12.63
C ILE A 183 2.71 0.08 12.72
N ASP A 184 2.22 1.02 13.53
CA ASP A 184 2.85 2.32 13.74
C ASP A 184 4.24 2.19 14.41
N LYS A 185 4.43 1.21 15.30
CA LYS A 185 5.74 0.88 15.86
C LYS A 185 6.71 0.37 14.79
N LEU A 186 6.26 -0.49 13.88
CA LEU A 186 7.07 -0.97 12.76
C LEU A 186 7.42 0.16 11.79
N ASP A 187 6.48 1.06 11.52
CA ASP A 187 6.68 2.25 10.68
C ASP A 187 7.76 3.15 11.29
N THR A 188 7.66 3.43 12.59
CA THR A 188 8.67 4.22 13.32
C THR A 188 10.06 3.55 13.30
N GLN A 189 10.10 2.23 13.47
CA GLN A 189 11.34 1.46 13.42
C GLN A 189 11.96 1.46 12.00
N ALA A 190 11.13 1.35 10.96
CA ALA A 190 11.56 1.41 9.58
C ALA A 190 12.14 2.79 9.24
N GLY A 191 11.45 3.87 9.62
CA GLY A 191 11.94 5.25 9.45
C GLY A 191 13.27 5.52 10.16
N ASN A 192 13.46 5.00 11.38
CA ASN A 192 14.72 5.15 12.10
C ASN A 192 15.87 4.38 11.44
N ARG A 193 15.60 3.20 10.86
CA ARG A 193 16.61 2.38 10.20
C ARG A 193 17.10 2.99 8.89
N SER A 194 16.21 3.60 8.12
CA SER A 194 16.58 4.31 6.88
C SER A 194 17.36 5.61 7.14
N ARG A 195 17.24 6.21 8.33
CA ARG A 195 17.97 7.44 8.71
C ARG A 195 19.36 7.18 9.28
N ALA A 196 19.63 5.98 9.78
CA ALA A 196 20.96 5.63 10.27
C ALA A 196 21.90 5.44 9.07
N PRO A 197 23.04 6.15 8.99
CA PRO A 197 24.04 5.84 7.97
C PRO A 197 24.47 4.38 8.18
N SER A 198 24.41 3.59 7.10
CA SER A 198 24.92 2.23 7.08
C SER A 198 26.28 2.20 7.76
N PRO A 199 26.52 1.33 8.77
CA PRO A 199 27.87 1.14 9.27
C PRO A 199 28.69 0.62 8.09
N ALA A 200 29.52 1.49 7.54
CA ALA A 200 30.57 1.11 6.62
C ALA A 200 31.32 -0.06 7.25
N HIS A 201 31.65 -1.04 6.41
CA HIS A 201 32.56 -2.12 6.74
C HIS A 201 33.70 -1.59 7.61
N VAL A 202 33.71 -1.99 8.89
CA VAL A 202 34.93 -1.90 9.70
C VAL A 202 35.85 -2.96 9.12
N VAL A 203 36.60 -2.57 8.09
CA VAL A 203 37.83 -3.25 7.72
C VAL A 203 38.72 -3.14 8.96
N GLN A 204 38.82 -4.24 9.70
CA GLN A 204 39.84 -4.40 10.72
C GLN A 204 41.20 -4.23 10.02
N PRO A 205 42.02 -3.23 10.38
CA PRO A 205 43.42 -3.27 10.01
C PRO A 205 44.06 -4.28 10.96
N SER A 206 44.39 -5.45 10.43
CA SER A 206 45.34 -6.37 11.06
C SER A 206 46.60 -5.59 11.39
N ALA A 207 46.87 -5.45 12.67
CA ALA A 207 48.16 -4.98 13.15
C ALA A 207 49.25 -5.89 12.59
N GLN A 208 50.24 -5.32 11.89
CA GLN A 208 51.65 -5.58 12.18
C GLN A 208 52.62 -4.72 11.35
N VAL A 209 53.57 -4.15 12.11
CA VAL A 209 54.93 -3.72 11.77
C VAL A 209 55.11 -2.28 11.23
N GLU A 210 55.46 -1.41 12.19
CA GLU A 210 56.33 -0.27 11.97
C GLU A 210 57.69 -0.73 11.39
N LEU A 211 58.13 -0.13 10.29
CA LEU A 211 59.55 0.09 10.05
C LEU A 211 59.76 1.27 9.09
N PHE A 212 60.22 2.39 9.69
CA PHE A 212 61.03 3.47 9.13
C PHE A 212 61.41 3.40 7.64
N VAL A 213 61.18 4.48 6.89
CA VAL A 213 62.25 5.31 6.29
C VAL A 213 61.74 6.76 6.13
N GLU A 214 62.54 7.63 6.71
CA GLU A 214 62.60 9.09 6.62
C GLU A 214 63.12 9.54 5.25
N ALA A 215 62.42 10.46 4.57
CA ALA A 215 63.03 11.32 3.55
C ALA A 215 62.17 12.57 3.35
N ASP A 216 62.70 13.61 3.97
CA ASP A 216 62.48 15.05 3.87
C ASP A 216 62.25 15.63 2.45
N VAL A 217 61.65 16.84 2.47
CA VAL A 217 61.98 18.03 1.64
C VAL A 217 61.19 18.33 0.34
N VAL A 218 60.32 19.35 0.51
CA VAL A 218 60.24 20.64 -0.22
C VAL A 218 59.01 20.93 -1.10
N ILE A 219 58.52 22.14 -0.81
CA ILE A 219 57.39 22.93 -1.28
C ILE A 219 57.70 23.56 -2.64
N GLU A 220 56.70 23.69 -3.52
CA GLU A 220 56.52 24.90 -4.33
C GLU A 220 55.04 25.09 -4.74
N GLU A 221 54.49 26.24 -4.37
CA GLU A 221 53.27 26.85 -4.90
C GLU A 221 53.49 27.32 -6.34
N GLU A 222 52.47 27.27 -7.21
CA GLU A 222 51.98 28.48 -7.90
C GLU A 222 50.58 28.26 -8.51
N SER A 223 49.75 29.29 -8.39
CA SER A 223 48.38 29.41 -8.89
C SER A 223 48.34 30.07 -10.29
N PRO A 224 47.16 30.20 -10.95
CA PRO A 224 47.02 30.32 -12.41
C PRO A 224 47.01 31.77 -12.92
N VAL A 225 47.21 31.92 -14.24
CA VAL A 225 47.06 33.20 -14.96
C VAL A 225 45.91 33.14 -15.98
N ASP A 226 45.19 34.26 -15.97
CA ASP A 226 44.04 34.75 -16.73
C ASP A 226 44.03 34.56 -18.26
N GLU A 227 42.84 34.51 -18.87
CA GLU A 227 42.28 35.69 -19.57
C GLU A 227 40.92 35.42 -20.25
N ALA A 228 40.02 36.37 -20.04
CA ALA A 228 38.68 36.45 -20.59
C ALA A 228 38.66 37.04 -22.02
N LYS A 229 37.68 36.62 -22.84
CA LYS A 229 37.12 37.49 -23.87
C LYS A 229 35.64 37.21 -24.10
N ALA A 230 34.86 38.27 -23.94
CA ALA A 230 33.41 38.33 -24.08
C ALA A 230 32.97 38.72 -25.51
N VAL A 231 31.63 38.70 -25.69
CA VAL A 231 30.77 39.39 -26.67
C VAL A 231 30.41 38.59 -27.94
N GLN A 232 29.18 38.51 -28.51
CA GLN A 232 27.74 38.70 -28.17
C GLN A 232 26.95 38.50 -29.51
N SER A 233 25.61 38.46 -29.49
CA SER A 233 24.62 38.38 -30.62
C SER A 233 24.10 36.95 -30.90
N SER A 234 22.81 36.59 -30.91
CA SER A 234 21.53 37.25 -31.28
C SER A 234 20.35 36.37 -30.77
N VAL A 235 19.39 36.83 -29.95
CA VAL A 235 18.04 37.41 -30.25
C VAL A 235 16.98 36.45 -30.86
N ASP A 236 15.91 36.21 -30.07
CA ASP A 236 14.46 35.91 -30.29
C ASP A 236 14.01 34.81 -31.29
N THR A 237 13.15 33.82 -30.96
CA THR A 237 11.72 33.94 -30.57
C THR A 237 11.17 32.56 -30.11
N PRO A 238 10.15 32.45 -29.23
CA PRO A 238 9.63 31.18 -28.71
C PRO A 238 8.58 30.53 -29.63
N ALA A 239 8.65 29.21 -29.79
CA ALA A 239 7.67 28.41 -30.53
C ALA A 239 6.31 28.39 -29.81
N GLN A 240 5.30 28.94 -30.48
CA GLN A 240 3.89 28.91 -30.07
C GLN A 240 3.35 27.48 -30.03
N SER A 241 2.66 27.15 -28.94
CA SER A 241 1.82 25.97 -28.79
C SER A 241 0.62 26.06 -29.74
N PRO A 242 0.25 24.99 -30.48
CA PRO A 242 -0.96 25.02 -31.29
C PRO A 242 -2.20 24.95 -30.39
N ALA A 243 -3.07 25.96 -30.51
CA ALA A 243 -4.36 25.99 -29.84
C ALA A 243 -5.27 24.86 -30.36
N LEU A 244 -5.83 24.08 -29.43
CA LEU A 244 -6.84 23.06 -29.69
C LEU A 244 -8.10 23.71 -30.29
N ASN A 245 -8.34 23.45 -31.57
CA ASN A 245 -9.53 23.89 -32.30
C ASN A 245 -10.75 23.04 -31.91
N SER A 246 -11.67 23.62 -31.12
CA SER A 246 -12.90 22.97 -30.62
C SER A 246 -13.93 22.61 -31.70
N ASP A 247 -13.77 23.07 -32.94
CA ASP A 247 -14.72 22.78 -34.03
C ASP A 247 -14.51 21.43 -34.71
N SER A 248 -13.37 20.78 -34.45
CA SER A 248 -13.05 19.46 -35.01
C SER A 248 -13.78 18.29 -34.33
N VAL A 249 -14.23 18.48 -33.08
CA VAL A 249 -14.91 17.43 -32.29
C VAL A 249 -16.38 17.25 -32.70
N ARG A 250 -17.03 18.31 -33.20
CA ARG A 250 -18.47 18.24 -33.57
C ARG A 250 -18.74 17.54 -34.90
N ARG A 251 -17.76 17.45 -35.80
CA ARG A 251 -17.94 16.85 -37.13
C ARG A 251 -17.76 15.32 -37.15
N ALA A 252 -17.20 14.72 -36.10
CA ALA A 252 -17.02 13.27 -36.00
C ALA A 252 -18.28 12.52 -35.50
N LEU A 253 -19.23 13.21 -34.87
CA LEU A 253 -20.43 12.61 -34.28
C LEU A 253 -21.68 12.62 -35.18
N SER A 254 -21.63 13.25 -36.37
CA SER A 254 -22.78 13.36 -37.26
C SER A 254 -22.77 12.41 -38.46
N ARG A 255 -21.84 11.44 -38.51
CA ARG A 255 -21.67 10.54 -39.66
C ARG A 255 -22.12 9.09 -39.42
N ASN A 256 -22.73 8.79 -38.27
CA ASN A 256 -23.35 7.50 -37.99
C ASN A 256 -24.70 7.70 -37.30
N LEU A 257 -25.66 8.23 -38.05
CA LEU A 257 -27.09 8.08 -37.81
C LEU A 257 -27.72 7.58 -39.11
#